data_AF-A0A920QF08-F1
#
_entry.id   AF-A0A920QF08-F1
#
_cell.length_a   1.000
_cell.length_b   1.000
_cell.length_c   1.000
_cell.angle_alpha   90.00
_cell.angle_beta   90.00
_cell.angle_gamma   90.00
#
_symmetry.space_group_name_H-M   'P 1'
#
loop_
_entity.id
_entity.type
_entity.pdbx_description
1 polymer ?
#
loop_
_entity_poly.entity_id
_entity_poly.type
_entity_poly.pdbx_seq_one_letter_code
_entity_poly.pdbx_strand_id
1 'polypeptide(L)'
;MKGDSSLAGHYDNASFAVTLMVQAPEQGGEFQYLEQVRNFEESDQGFAKTEDVVKGRLPCKTLTMGEGALVLFRGRNSLHRVAPVTSDLARILVTLNFNTEPGVMLSELARMTFFGRLE
;
A
#
# COMPACT_ATOMS: atom_id res chain seq x y z
N MET A 1 -23.98 5.39 -5.32
CA MET A 1 -23.17 4.70 -4.29
C MET A 1 -21.72 5.09 -4.50
N LYS A 2 -21.13 5.89 -3.60
CA LYS A 2 -19.66 6.07 -3.58
C LYS A 2 -19.10 4.80 -2.97
N GLY A 3 -18.60 3.89 -3.80
CA GLY A 3 -17.86 2.73 -3.30
C GLY A 3 -16.58 3.24 -2.66
N ASP A 4 -16.47 3.05 -1.35
CA ASP A 4 -15.27 3.38 -0.60
C ASP A 4 -14.15 2.45 -1.09
N SER A 5 -13.29 2.96 -1.98
CA SER A 5 -12.19 2.21 -2.61
C SER A 5 -11.15 1.72 -1.60
N SER A 6 -11.28 2.11 -0.33
CA SER A 6 -10.40 1.74 0.78
C SER A 6 -10.55 0.28 1.26
N LEU A 7 -11.63 -0.42 0.91
CA LEU A 7 -11.93 -1.74 1.47
C LEU A 7 -11.17 -2.92 0.81
N ALA A 8 -10.75 -2.83 -0.45
CA ALA A 8 -10.24 -3.98 -1.22
C ALA A 8 -8.72 -4.23 -1.14
N GLY A 9 -7.93 -3.25 -0.68
CA GLY A 9 -6.47 -3.29 -0.76
C GLY A 9 -5.95 -3.10 -2.18
N HIS A 10 -4.63 -2.97 -2.32
CA HIS A 10 -3.98 -2.70 -3.61
C HIS A 10 -2.57 -3.31 -3.70
N TYR A 11 -2.00 -3.21 -4.89
CA TYR A 11 -0.60 -3.49 -5.18
C TYR A 11 0.08 -2.21 -5.64
N ASP A 12 1.37 -2.09 -5.36
CA ASP A 12 2.15 -0.95 -5.82
C ASP A 12 2.52 -1.08 -7.30
N ASN A 13 2.64 0.07 -7.96
CA ASN A 13 3.34 0.16 -9.24
C ASN A 13 4.86 0.13 -9.06
N ALA A 14 5.37 0.70 -7.96
CA ALA A 14 6.80 0.73 -7.64
C ALA A 14 7.34 -0.67 -7.31
N SER A 15 8.64 -0.91 -7.50
CA SER A 15 9.26 -2.20 -7.17
C SER A 15 9.20 -2.46 -5.68
N PHE A 16 9.50 -1.42 -4.89
CA PHE A 16 9.37 -1.42 -3.44
C PHE A 16 9.14 0.00 -2.93
N ALA A 17 8.61 0.08 -1.73
CA ALA A 17 8.38 1.34 -1.03
C ALA A 17 9.09 1.31 0.32
N VAL A 18 9.54 2.49 0.74
CA VAL A 18 10.07 2.75 2.07
C VAL A 18 9.18 3.78 2.73
N THR A 19 8.64 3.46 3.90
CA THR A 19 7.81 4.39 4.67
C THR A 19 8.51 4.80 5.95
N LEU A 20 8.37 6.08 6.31
CA LEU A 20 8.79 6.62 7.60
C LEU A 20 7.55 7.16 8.31
N MET A 21 7.20 6.58 9.46
CA MET A 21 6.12 7.10 10.30
C MET A 21 6.57 8.38 10.99
N VAL A 22 5.95 9.51 10.67
CA VAL A 22 6.25 10.81 11.29
C VAL A 22 5.36 11.03 12.51
N GLN A 23 4.07 10.68 12.40
CA GLN A 23 3.09 10.75 13.49
C GLN A 23 2.19 9.51 13.42
N ALA A 24 2.22 8.70 14.47
CA ALA A 24 1.35 7.53 14.58
C ALA A 24 -0.04 7.97 15.09
N PRO A 25 -1.13 7.35 14.60
CA PRO A 25 -2.45 7.54 15.20
C PRO A 25 -2.49 6.82 16.56
N GLU A 26 -3.47 7.16 17.39
CA GLU A 26 -3.68 6.44 18.65
C GLU A 26 -4.43 5.11 18.43
N GLN A 27 -5.28 5.04 17.41
CA GLN A 27 -6.12 3.87 17.09
C GLN A 27 -6.33 3.72 15.58
N GLY A 28 -6.30 2.48 15.12
CA GLY A 28 -6.44 2.15 13.70
C GLY A 28 -5.18 2.47 12.90
N GLY A 29 -5.29 2.52 11.58
CA GLY A 29 -4.16 2.85 10.71
C GLY A 29 -3.08 1.77 10.62
N GLU A 30 -3.35 0.55 11.10
CA GLU A 30 -2.42 -0.57 10.99
C GLU A 30 -2.23 -0.96 9.53
N PHE A 31 -0.99 -1.33 9.19
CA PHE A 31 -0.66 -1.82 7.86
C PHE A 31 -1.01 -3.30 7.76
N GLN A 32 -1.98 -3.64 6.91
CA GLN A 32 -2.43 -5.00 6.70
C GLN A 32 -1.94 -5.50 5.35
N TYR A 33 -1.32 -6.67 5.31
CA TYR A 33 -0.68 -7.17 4.10
C TYR A 33 -0.65 -8.69 4.01
N LEU A 34 -0.50 -9.18 2.78
CA LEU A 34 -0.16 -10.55 2.48
C LEU A 34 0.90 -10.55 1.37
N GLU A 35 2.00 -11.25 1.60
CA GLU A 35 3.14 -11.28 0.69
C GLU A 35 2.90 -12.29 -0.44
N GLN A 36 3.51 -12.05 -1.61
CA GLN A 36 3.55 -13.02 -2.72
C GLN A 36 2.14 -13.51 -3.15
N VAL A 37 1.18 -12.59 -3.17
CA VAL A 37 -0.19 -12.87 -3.63
C VAL A 37 -0.24 -13.00 -5.14
N ARG A 38 0.65 -12.28 -5.84
CA ARG A 38 0.81 -12.32 -7.29
C ARG A 38 2.29 -12.34 -7.69
N ASN A 39 2.56 -12.61 -8.97
CA ASN A 39 3.89 -12.51 -9.56
C ASN A 39 3.84 -11.65 -10.83
N PHE A 40 4.06 -10.34 -10.68
CA PHE A 40 4.01 -9.38 -11.77
C PHE A 40 5.02 -9.73 -12.88
N GLU A 41 6.21 -10.18 -12.49
CA GLU A 41 7.30 -10.51 -13.40
C GLU A 41 6.97 -11.73 -14.29
N GLU A 42 6.13 -12.64 -13.81
CA GLU A 42 5.63 -13.81 -14.56
C GLU A 42 4.23 -13.58 -15.15
N SER A 43 3.72 -12.35 -15.15
CA SER A 43 2.37 -11.99 -15.60
C SER A 43 1.23 -12.68 -14.83
N ASP A 44 1.49 -13.24 -13.65
CA ASP A 44 0.45 -13.74 -12.74
C ASP A 44 -0.13 -12.59 -11.93
N GLN A 45 -1.43 -12.34 -12.10
CA GLN A 45 -2.15 -11.27 -11.41
C GLN A 45 -2.65 -11.67 -10.01
N GLY A 46 -2.60 -12.95 -9.63
CA GLY A 46 -2.99 -13.41 -8.29
C GLY A 46 -4.48 -13.26 -7.97
N PHE A 47 -5.36 -13.32 -8.99
CA PHE A 47 -6.80 -13.06 -8.82
C PHE A 47 -7.47 -13.98 -7.79
N ALA A 48 -7.18 -15.29 -7.82
CA ALA A 48 -7.80 -16.24 -6.90
C ALA A 48 -7.45 -15.94 -5.43
N LYS A 49 -6.17 -15.72 -5.12
CA LYS A 49 -5.72 -15.36 -3.77
C LYS A 49 -6.25 -13.99 -3.34
N THR A 50 -6.30 -13.02 -4.27
CA THR A 50 -6.88 -11.70 -4.00
C THR A 50 -8.36 -11.83 -3.64
N GLU A 51 -9.12 -12.64 -4.37
CA GLU A 51 -10.52 -12.93 -4.07
C GLU A 51 -10.69 -13.59 -2.70
N ASP A 52 -9.81 -14.52 -2.33
CA ASP A 52 -9.81 -15.15 -1.01
C ASP A 52 -9.57 -14.13 0.12
N VAL A 53 -8.67 -13.17 -0.08
CA VAL A 53 -8.45 -12.08 0.90
C VAL A 53 -9.68 -11.19 1.00
N VAL A 54 -10.25 -10.77 -0.13
CA VAL A 54 -11.45 -9.91 -0.16
C VAL A 54 -12.66 -10.61 0.50
N LYS A 55 -12.81 -11.92 0.32
CA LYS A 55 -13.85 -12.73 0.96
C LYS A 55 -13.53 -13.12 2.41
N GLY A 56 -12.38 -12.71 2.95
CA GLY A 56 -11.94 -13.05 4.31
C GLY A 56 -11.61 -14.54 4.51
N ARG A 57 -11.44 -15.30 3.42
CA ARG A 57 -11.04 -16.71 3.45
C ARG A 57 -9.54 -16.89 3.70
N LEU A 58 -8.74 -15.87 3.39
CA LEU A 58 -7.31 -15.85 3.61
C LEU A 58 -6.94 -14.65 4.51
N PRO A 59 -6.43 -14.87 5.74
CA PRO A 59 -6.14 -13.78 6.66
C PRO A 59 -4.89 -13.00 6.24
N CYS A 60 -4.94 -11.67 6.41
CA CYS A 60 -3.77 -10.80 6.27
C CYS A 60 -2.96 -10.75 7.57
N LYS A 61 -1.66 -10.49 7.43
CA LYS A 61 -0.80 -10.06 8.53
C LYS A 61 -1.09 -8.60 8.86
N THR A 62 -0.86 -8.21 10.11
CA THR A 62 -1.00 -6.83 10.57
C THR A 62 0.32 -6.36 11.17
N LEU A 63 0.76 -5.17 10.78
CA LEU A 63 1.94 -4.49 11.33
C LEU A 63 1.52 -3.14 11.93
N THR A 64 1.71 -3.02 13.24
CA THR A 64 1.59 -1.76 13.98
C THR A 64 2.94 -1.05 13.97
N MET A 65 2.93 0.26 13.75
CA MET A 65 4.14 1.09 13.63
C MET A 65 3.99 2.32 14.52
N GLY A 66 4.99 2.57 15.36
CA GLY A 66 5.09 3.81 16.13
C GLY A 66 5.79 4.92 15.34
N GLU A 67 5.86 6.11 15.93
CA GLU A 67 6.64 7.24 15.40
C GLU A 67 8.11 6.85 15.21
N GLY A 68 8.71 7.33 14.13
CA GLY A 68 10.09 7.02 13.75
C GLY A 68 10.29 5.63 13.12
N ALA A 69 9.26 4.78 13.04
CA ALA A 69 9.37 3.49 12.39
C ALA A 69 9.67 3.64 10.89
N LEU A 70 10.72 2.97 10.43
CA LEU A 70 11.07 2.84 9.01
C LEU A 70 10.70 1.43 8.52
N VAL A 71 9.84 1.33 7.51
CA VAL A 71 9.41 0.05 6.95
C VAL A 71 9.76 -0.02 5.47
N LEU A 72 10.41 -1.11 5.08
CA LEU A 72 10.70 -1.45 3.68
C LEU A 72 9.78 -2.58 3.28
N PHE A 73 9.03 -2.42 2.19
CA PHE A 73 8.12 -3.47 1.72
C PHE A 73 8.03 -3.55 0.20
N ARG A 74 7.86 -4.78 -0.30
CA ARG A 74 7.74 -5.09 -1.74
C ARG A 74 6.27 -5.17 -2.14
N GLY A 75 5.61 -4.02 -2.26
CA GLY A 75 4.17 -3.93 -2.50
C GLY A 75 3.72 -4.33 -3.91
N ARG A 76 4.63 -4.42 -4.90
CA ARG A 76 4.26 -4.85 -6.26
C ARG A 76 3.62 -6.23 -6.30
N ASN A 77 4.12 -7.16 -5.49
CA ASN A 77 3.69 -8.56 -5.43
C ASN A 77 2.96 -8.91 -4.12
N SER A 78 2.70 -7.92 -3.26
CA SER A 78 2.09 -8.09 -1.95
C SER A 78 0.82 -7.26 -1.87
N LEU A 79 -0.32 -7.92 -1.65
CA LEU A 79 -1.59 -7.22 -1.48
C LEU A 79 -1.56 -6.53 -0.11
N HIS A 80 -1.86 -5.24 -0.08
CA HIS A 80 -1.80 -4.49 1.16
C HIS A 80 -2.81 -3.35 1.24
N ARG A 81 -3.13 -2.96 2.46
CA ARG A 81 -4.03 -1.86 2.80
C ARG A 81 -3.65 -1.26 4.15
N VAL A 82 -4.24 -0.11 4.43
CA VAL A 82 -4.18 0.53 5.75
C VAL A 82 -5.56 0.44 6.36
N ALA A 83 -5.67 -0.09 7.58
CA ALA A 83 -6.93 -0.08 8.31
C ALA A 83 -7.40 1.38 8.52
N PRO A 84 -8.72 1.64 8.57
CA PRO A 84 -9.20 2.99 8.86
C PRO A 84 -8.58 3.54 10.15
N VAL A 85 -8.17 4.82 10.13
CA VAL A 85 -7.77 5.52 11.36
C VAL A 85 -9.05 5.91 12.09
N THR A 86 -9.13 5.55 13.37
CA THR A 86 -10.32 5.80 14.20
C THR A 86 -10.03 6.69 15.40
N SER A 87 -8.84 7.30 15.47
CA SER A 87 -8.46 8.30 16.45
C SER A 87 -8.60 9.74 15.93
N ASP A 88 -8.69 10.69 16.85
CA ASP A 88 -8.64 12.12 16.53
C ASP A 88 -7.24 12.58 16.08
N LEU A 89 -6.19 11.88 16.55
CA LEU A 89 -4.81 12.12 16.10
C LEU A 89 -4.60 11.54 14.70
N ALA A 90 -4.14 12.39 13.77
CA ALA A 90 -3.88 12.00 12.40
C ALA A 90 -2.68 11.04 12.27
N ARG A 91 -2.75 10.12 11.31
CA ARG A 91 -1.63 9.29 10.87
C ARG A 91 -0.85 10.01 9.75
N ILE A 92 0.39 10.38 10.01
CA ILE A 92 1.24 11.09 9.06
C ILE A 92 2.49 10.26 8.80
N LEU A 93 2.76 9.95 7.53
CA LEU A 93 3.97 9.25 7.12
C LEU A 93 4.47 9.78 5.79
N VAL A 94 5.75 9.51 5.53
CA VAL A 94 6.38 9.73 4.24
C VAL A 94 6.50 8.40 3.53
N THR A 95 6.09 8.33 2.26
CA THR A 95 6.33 7.17 1.39
C THR A 95 7.35 7.56 0.31
N LEU A 96 8.42 6.78 0.21
CA LEU A 96 9.42 6.86 -0.84
C LEU A 96 9.27 5.62 -1.72
N ASN A 97 9.02 5.83 -3.02
CA ASN A 97 8.79 4.75 -3.97
C ASN A 97 10.00 4.57 -4.88
N PHE A 98 10.46 3.34 -5.05
CA PHE A 98 11.66 3.01 -5.81
C PHE A 98 11.36 1.98 -6.89
N ASN A 99 11.99 2.15 -8.05
CA ASN A 99 11.98 1.19 -9.14
C ASN A 99 13.39 0.62 -9.34
N THR A 100 13.44 -0.65 -9.68
CA THR A 100 14.68 -1.37 -10.03
C THR A 100 15.16 -1.06 -11.44
N GLU A 101 14.28 -0.53 -12.28
CA GLU A 101 14.55 -0.18 -13.68
C GLU A 101 14.63 1.35 -13.84
N PRO A 102 15.54 1.85 -14.69
CA PRO A 102 15.67 3.28 -14.96
C PRO A 102 14.48 3.81 -15.79
N GLY A 103 14.13 5.07 -15.60
CA GLY A 103 13.12 5.77 -16.42
C GLY A 103 11.66 5.40 -16.14
N VAL A 104 11.39 4.53 -15.16
CA VAL A 104 10.02 4.20 -14.75
C VAL A 104 9.38 5.39 -14.04
N MET A 105 8.29 5.89 -14.61
CA MET A 105 7.52 7.00 -14.07
C MET A 105 6.06 6.60 -13.89
N LEU A 106 5.40 7.24 -12.93
CA LEU A 106 3.94 7.24 -12.88
C LEU A 106 3.39 7.93 -14.13
N SER A 107 2.19 7.52 -14.55
CA SER A 107 1.48 8.18 -15.64
C SER A 107 1.29 9.67 -15.34
N GLU A 108 1.15 10.48 -16.39
CA GLU A 108 0.85 11.91 -16.25
C GLU A 108 -0.37 12.17 -15.36
N LEU A 109 -1.44 11.40 -15.59
CA LEU A 109 -2.65 11.43 -14.77
C LEU A 109 -2.36 11.16 -13.29
N ALA A 110 -1.57 10.13 -12.98
CA ALA A 110 -1.23 9.79 -11.59
C ALA A 110 -0.37 10.88 -10.94
N ARG A 111 0.60 11.45 -11.67
CA ARG A 111 1.44 12.54 -11.16
C ARG A 111 0.62 13.79 -10.83
N MET A 112 -0.28 14.19 -11.72
CA MET A 112 -1.21 15.31 -11.44
C MET A 112 -2.17 14.99 -10.30
N THR A 113 -2.70 13.77 -10.23
CA THR A 113 -3.66 13.38 -9.18
C THR A 113 -3.03 13.39 -7.80
N PHE A 114 -1.83 12.83 -7.65
CA PHE A 114 -1.19 12.67 -6.34
C PHE A 114 -0.29 13.84 -5.93
N PHE A 115 0.32 14.53 -6.89
CA PHE A 115 1.31 15.58 -6.61
C PHE A 115 0.92 16.95 -7.16
N GLY A 116 -0.10 17.04 -8.02
CA GLY A 116 -0.55 18.30 -8.61
C GLY A 116 0.43 18.95 -9.60
N ARG A 117 1.46 18.22 -10.04
CA ARG A 117 2.52 18.72 -10.94
C ARG A 117 3.15 17.62 -11.78
N LEU A 118 3.75 18.01 -12.90
CA LEU A 118 4.48 17.10 -13.81
C LEU A 118 6.01 17.17 -13.65
N GLU A 119 6.49 18.28 -13.09
CA GLU A 119 7.89 18.60 -12.80
C GLU A 119 8.14 18.63 -11.29
#